data_AF-A0A1Q7NLK2-F1
#
_entry.id   AF-A0A1Q7NLK2-F1
#
_cell.length_a   1.000
_cell.length_b   1.000
_cell.length_c   1.000
_cell.angle_alpha   90.00
_cell.angle_beta   90.00
_cell.angle_gamma   90.00
#
_symmetry.space_group_name_H-M   'P 1'
#
loop_
_entity.id
_entity.type
_entity.pdbx_description
1 polymer ?
#
loop_
_entity_poly.entity_id
_entity_poly.type
_entity_poly.pdbx_seq_one_letter_code
_entity_poly.pdbx_strand_id
1 'polypeptide(L)'
;MMVFTLRTLATAFLFLLTLASVIPAQEIDVSSLEKIGPVTGFTKTEKGITLNCRDSSQVQLTVLAPDLVRVRASFTKAIPARDHSWAIAKENWATPQWTVTESAEVVTIATSELEVVVHRSPLLIDFRDARTHQTINADQQPMAYDGKGILQKIQFDPAAGMFVAAAKKLGFEEHFYGLGEKAARLDKRRGFFVNWNSDTPGYTEGRDPIYQTIPFYIGLQNGAAYGIFFDNSYRSYFEFGRWSQERIWFGAEGGELNYYLFYGPSIKKILGRYADLTGHMPMTPLWSLGVQQCRYSYYPESVVEEVVRQYRERELPLDVIYLDIHYMNGYRVFTFDPSRFPDPKGLIERLDKQGVKTVVIVDPGVKYQPSSPLTISRGRASPNPELDRQDQRYYVFDQGTENNYFPLSTSLCLMRDAGGAIFIARTRTTESRVFGTT
;
A
#
# COMPACT_ATOMS: atom_id res chain seq x y z
N MET A 1 49.90 -62.31 1.90
CA MET A 1 50.91 -61.45 1.24
C MET A 1 50.39 -60.02 1.30
N MET A 2 51.08 -59.17 2.09
CA MET A 2 51.00 -57.69 2.25
C MET A 2 49.63 -57.05 2.56
N VAL A 3 49.33 -56.56 3.77
CA VAL A 3 49.93 -55.53 4.67
C VAL A 3 49.54 -54.09 4.30
N PHE A 4 48.89 -53.43 5.27
CA PHE A 4 48.51 -52.02 5.41
C PHE A 4 49.59 -51.00 5.05
N THR A 5 49.18 -49.80 4.64
CA THR A 5 49.86 -48.54 5.04
C THR A 5 48.91 -47.33 5.04
N LEU A 6 48.84 -46.70 6.22
CA LEU A 6 48.35 -45.34 6.47
C LEU A 6 49.29 -44.32 5.81
N ARG A 7 48.76 -43.18 5.33
CA ARG A 7 49.37 -41.84 5.51
C ARG A 7 48.47 -40.68 5.03
N THR A 8 48.07 -39.83 6.00
CA THR A 8 48.04 -38.34 6.02
C THR A 8 47.27 -37.56 4.92
N LEU A 9 46.59 -36.44 5.15
CA LEU A 9 46.02 -35.70 6.29
C LEU A 9 45.48 -34.39 5.65
N ALA A 10 44.48 -33.78 6.29
CA ALA A 10 44.10 -32.37 6.18
C ALA A 10 43.38 -31.87 4.90
N THR A 11 42.05 -31.83 4.98
CA THR A 11 41.33 -30.61 4.59
C THR A 11 40.09 -30.47 5.47
N ALA A 12 40.22 -29.62 6.49
CA ALA A 12 39.11 -29.17 7.30
C ALA A 12 38.17 -28.33 6.42
N PHE A 13 37.01 -28.88 6.07
CA PHE A 13 35.92 -28.06 5.57
C PHE A 13 35.23 -27.44 6.78
N LEU A 14 35.56 -26.17 7.04
CA LEU A 14 34.70 -25.27 7.80
C LEU A 14 33.34 -25.23 7.11
N PHE A 15 32.38 -26.00 7.60
CA PHE A 15 30.97 -25.68 7.40
C PHE A 15 30.69 -24.44 8.23
N LEU A 16 30.92 -23.26 7.64
CA LEU A 16 30.28 -22.04 8.09
C LEU A 16 28.78 -22.23 7.84
N LEU A 17 28.09 -22.71 8.88
CA LEU A 17 26.66 -22.51 9.05
C LEU A 17 26.41 -21.01 9.02
N THR A 18 26.19 -20.46 7.83
CA THR A 18 25.40 -19.25 7.68
C THR A 18 23.96 -19.67 7.98
N LEU A 19 23.67 -19.82 9.27
CA LEU A 19 22.33 -19.62 9.78
C LEU A 19 21.95 -18.20 9.36
N ALA A 20 21.29 -18.09 8.21
CA ALA A 20 20.40 -16.99 7.94
C ALA A 20 19.48 -16.95 9.16
N SER A 21 19.79 -16.03 10.07
CA SER A 21 18.98 -15.77 11.23
C SER A 21 17.66 -15.29 10.65
N VAL A 22 16.69 -16.20 10.60
CA VAL A 22 15.29 -15.82 10.53
C VAL A 22 15.08 -15.07 11.84
N ILE A 23 15.31 -13.76 11.82
CA ILE A 23 14.96 -12.89 12.94
C ILE A 23 13.45 -13.09 13.09
N PRO A 24 12.96 -13.73 14.17
CA PRO A 24 11.52 -13.81 14.38
C PRO A 24 11.00 -12.38 14.36
N ALA A 25 9.90 -12.14 13.64
CA ALA A 25 9.26 -10.82 13.59
C ALA A 25 9.19 -10.29 15.02
N GLN A 26 10.01 -9.28 15.31
CA GLN A 26 10.15 -8.78 16.66
C GLN A 26 8.78 -8.26 17.09
N GLU A 27 8.26 -8.78 18.19
CA GLU A 27 6.99 -8.32 18.74
C GLU A 27 7.12 -6.81 19.03
N ILE A 28 6.36 -6.00 18.29
CA ILE A 28 6.29 -4.57 18.55
C ILE A 28 5.39 -4.39 19.77
N ASP A 29 6.02 -4.22 20.94
CA ASP A 29 5.30 -3.93 22.16
C ASP A 29 4.89 -2.44 22.21
N VAL A 30 3.74 -2.15 21.63
CA VAL A 30 3.14 -0.81 21.66
C VAL A 30 2.78 -0.33 23.06
N SER A 31 2.81 -1.16 24.10
CA SER A 31 2.57 -0.71 25.48
C SER A 31 3.79 0.00 26.06
N SER A 32 5.00 -0.35 25.62
CA SER A 32 6.28 0.25 26.04
C SER A 32 6.55 1.65 25.46
N LEU A 33 5.86 2.01 24.38
CA LEU A 33 6.03 3.28 23.67
C LEU A 33 5.52 4.49 24.48
N GLU A 34 6.13 5.65 24.25
CA GLU A 34 5.66 6.93 24.81
C GLU A 34 4.19 7.18 24.42
N LYS A 35 3.44 7.77 25.35
CA LYS A 35 2.02 8.07 25.20
C LYS A 35 1.80 9.55 25.03
N ILE A 36 0.85 9.93 24.18
CA ILE A 36 0.37 11.30 24.10
C ILE A 36 -0.11 11.79 25.47
N GLY A 37 0.25 13.03 25.81
CA GLY A 37 -0.10 13.64 27.09
C GLY A 37 -1.60 13.94 27.26
N PRO A 38 -2.05 14.22 28.49
CA PRO A 38 -3.43 14.63 28.75
C PRO A 38 -3.85 15.90 28.01
N VAL A 39 -5.14 16.01 27.70
CA VAL A 39 -5.76 17.19 27.08
C VAL A 39 -5.75 18.36 28.06
N THR A 40 -5.20 19.50 27.65
CA THR A 40 -5.24 20.76 28.43
C THR A 40 -6.34 21.71 27.96
N GLY A 41 -6.77 21.59 26.70
CA GLY A 41 -7.86 22.36 26.12
C GLY A 41 -8.11 21.97 24.67
N PHE A 42 -9.08 22.61 24.02
CA PHE A 42 -9.33 22.42 22.60
C PHE A 42 -9.72 23.73 21.90
N THR A 43 -9.56 23.75 20.59
CA THR A 43 -10.03 24.83 19.72
C THR A 43 -11.08 24.26 18.77
N LYS A 44 -12.23 24.93 18.69
CA LYS A 44 -13.29 24.56 17.75
C LYS A 44 -12.89 24.97 16.33
N THR A 45 -13.10 24.07 15.37
CA THR A 45 -12.97 24.36 13.93
C THR A 45 -14.36 24.35 13.30
N GLU A 46 -14.46 24.62 12.00
CA GLU A 46 -15.73 24.51 11.27
C GLU A 46 -16.30 23.08 11.32
N LYS A 47 -15.42 22.07 11.25
CA LYS A 47 -15.76 20.66 11.07
C LYS A 47 -15.42 19.78 12.27
N GLY A 48 -15.03 20.34 13.41
CA GLY A 48 -14.72 19.54 14.60
C GLY A 48 -13.85 20.30 15.61
N ILE A 49 -12.88 19.63 16.22
CA ILE A 49 -12.01 20.24 17.23
C ILE A 49 -10.55 19.83 17.05
N THR A 50 -9.65 20.71 17.48
CA THR A 50 -8.23 20.38 17.69
C THR A 50 -7.95 20.41 19.19
N LEU A 51 -7.60 19.26 19.76
CA LEU A 51 -7.18 19.08 21.14
C LEU A 51 -5.71 19.47 21.28
N ASN A 52 -5.39 20.22 22.33
CA ASN A 52 -4.02 20.54 22.73
C ASN A 52 -3.65 19.70 23.96
N CYS A 53 -2.47 19.08 23.93
CA CYS A 53 -1.99 18.21 24.99
C CYS A 53 -0.84 18.83 25.78
N ARG A 54 -0.65 18.38 27.03
CA ARG A 54 0.39 18.91 27.94
C ARG A 54 1.81 18.77 27.41
N ASP A 55 2.08 17.73 26.63
CA ASP A 55 3.37 17.41 26.01
C ASP A 55 3.60 18.14 24.68
N SER A 56 2.79 19.16 24.36
CA SER A 56 2.77 19.89 23.08
C SER A 56 2.30 19.07 21.88
N SER A 57 1.80 17.84 22.10
CA SER A 57 1.10 17.07 21.07
C SER A 57 -0.26 17.70 20.74
N GLN A 58 -0.79 17.38 19.57
CA GLN A 58 -2.12 17.79 19.14
C GLN A 58 -2.89 16.61 18.52
N VAL A 59 -4.20 16.61 18.72
CA VAL A 59 -5.13 15.64 18.09
C VAL A 59 -6.28 16.39 17.47
N GLN A 60 -6.47 16.24 16.17
CA GLN A 60 -7.59 16.82 15.44
C GLN A 60 -8.64 15.76 15.15
N LEU A 61 -9.87 16.08 15.53
CA LEU A 61 -11.08 15.31 15.22
C LEU A 61 -11.89 16.10 14.21
N THR A 62 -12.06 15.55 13.01
CA THR A 62 -12.80 16.21 11.91
C THR A 62 -13.99 15.35 11.51
N VAL A 63 -15.19 15.90 11.64
CA VAL A 63 -16.44 15.30 11.19
C VAL A 63 -16.63 15.60 9.70
N LEU A 64 -16.55 14.57 8.87
CA LEU A 64 -16.72 14.68 7.41
C LEU A 64 -18.14 14.35 6.96
N ALA A 65 -18.80 13.46 7.71
CA ALA A 65 -20.21 13.11 7.55
C ALA A 65 -20.76 12.68 8.92
N PRO A 66 -22.08 12.53 9.10
CA PRO A 66 -22.64 12.06 10.37
C PRO A 66 -22.04 10.73 10.86
N ASP A 67 -21.59 9.90 9.92
CA ASP A 67 -21.06 8.55 10.12
C ASP A 67 -19.55 8.43 9.83
N LEU A 68 -18.83 9.55 9.64
CA LEU A 68 -17.41 9.56 9.26
C LEU A 68 -16.63 10.62 10.03
N VAL A 69 -15.68 10.16 10.84
CA VAL A 69 -14.76 11.03 11.60
C VAL A 69 -13.33 10.69 11.26
N ARG A 70 -12.53 11.71 10.95
CA ARG A 70 -11.08 11.62 10.82
C ARG A 70 -10.41 11.98 12.13
N VAL A 71 -9.41 11.19 12.52
CA VAL A 71 -8.54 11.43 13.66
C VAL A 71 -7.11 11.58 13.16
N ARG A 72 -6.50 12.73 13.44
CA ARG A 72 -5.12 13.03 13.05
C ARG A 72 -4.35 13.46 14.29
N ALA A 73 -3.22 12.82 14.58
CA ALA A 73 -2.39 13.14 15.72
C ALA A 73 -0.96 13.51 15.32
N SER A 74 -0.42 14.52 16.00
CA SER A 74 0.99 14.89 15.98
C SER A 74 1.55 14.81 17.39
N PHE A 75 2.74 14.25 17.53
CA PHE A 75 3.38 14.02 18.82
C PHE A 75 4.47 15.07 19.07
N THR A 76 4.44 15.66 20.26
CA THR A 76 5.36 16.71 20.75
C THR A 76 5.49 17.95 19.87
N LYS A 77 4.52 18.16 18.99
CA LYS A 77 4.44 19.29 18.06
C LYS A 77 3.01 19.52 17.58
N ALA A 78 2.78 20.68 17.00
CA ALA A 78 1.53 21.01 16.32
C ALA A 78 1.30 20.15 15.07
N ILE A 79 0.03 20.01 14.67
CA ILE A 79 -0.34 19.27 13.47
C ILE A 79 0.23 19.99 12.23
N PRO A 80 0.91 19.26 11.30
CA PRO A 80 1.43 19.86 10.10
C PRO A 80 0.34 20.50 9.23
N ALA A 81 0.62 21.69 8.70
CA ALA A 81 -0.29 22.40 7.79
C ALA A 81 -0.50 21.63 6.48
N ARG A 82 0.52 20.89 6.02
CA ARG A 82 0.39 19.98 4.87
C ARG A 82 -0.55 18.84 5.26
N ASP A 83 -1.62 18.71 4.50
CA ASP A 83 -2.60 17.64 4.60
C ASP A 83 -2.69 16.97 3.23
N HIS A 84 -2.05 15.81 3.07
CA HIS A 84 -1.97 15.12 1.80
C HIS A 84 -2.14 13.61 1.99
N SER A 85 -2.97 13.00 1.14
CA SER A 85 -3.13 11.56 1.05
C SER A 85 -3.05 11.09 -0.40
N TRP A 86 -2.53 9.88 -0.58
CA TRP A 86 -2.49 9.18 -1.87
C TRP A 86 -3.79 8.42 -2.17
N ALA A 87 -4.66 8.24 -1.18
CA ALA A 87 -5.85 7.39 -1.27
C ALA A 87 -7.16 8.18 -1.30
N ILE A 88 -7.18 9.43 -0.82
CA ILE A 88 -8.40 10.24 -0.73
C ILE A 88 -8.73 10.82 -2.11
N ALA A 89 -9.93 10.52 -2.61
CA ALA A 89 -10.46 11.10 -3.84
C ALA A 89 -11.41 12.29 -3.57
N LYS A 90 -12.08 12.30 -2.42
CA LYS A 90 -13.04 13.33 -2.04
C LYS A 90 -12.55 14.12 -0.82
N GLU A 91 -12.09 15.34 -1.09
CA GLU A 91 -11.64 16.28 -0.06
C GLU A 91 -12.76 17.25 0.37
N ASN A 92 -13.68 17.55 -0.55
CA ASN A 92 -14.77 18.49 -0.32
C ASN A 92 -16.02 17.77 0.21
N TRP A 93 -16.29 17.99 1.49
CA TRP A 93 -17.47 17.48 2.19
C TRP A 93 -18.34 18.66 2.65
N ALA A 94 -19.67 18.51 2.48
CA ALA A 94 -20.63 19.39 3.13
C ALA A 94 -20.50 19.22 4.64
N THR A 95 -20.41 20.34 5.36
CA THR A 95 -20.28 20.34 6.83
C THR A 95 -21.57 19.78 7.43
N PRO A 96 -21.55 18.61 8.11
CA PRO A 96 -22.74 18.05 8.73
C PRO A 96 -23.15 18.89 9.95
N GLN A 97 -24.37 18.71 10.44
CA GLN A 97 -24.75 19.23 11.76
C GLN A 97 -24.02 18.43 12.83
N TRP A 98 -23.33 19.13 13.73
CA TRP A 98 -22.62 18.54 14.85
C TRP A 98 -22.58 19.49 16.05
N THR A 99 -22.49 18.94 17.25
CA THR A 99 -22.38 19.69 18.50
C THR A 99 -21.13 19.27 19.25
N VAL A 100 -20.61 20.17 20.11
CA VAL A 100 -19.60 19.83 21.11
C VAL A 100 -20.09 20.24 22.48
N THR A 101 -19.96 19.34 23.44
CA THR A 101 -20.18 19.58 24.86
C THR A 101 -18.91 19.25 25.63
N GLU A 102 -18.66 19.97 26.72
CA GLU A 102 -17.50 19.72 27.56
C GLU A 102 -17.85 19.64 29.04
N SER A 103 -17.10 18.82 29.75
CA SER A 103 -17.01 18.79 31.20
C SER A 103 -15.54 18.81 31.63
N ALA A 104 -15.31 18.73 32.94
CA ALA A 104 -13.97 18.61 33.51
C ALA A 104 -13.24 17.32 33.08
N GLU A 105 -13.97 16.26 32.74
CA GLU A 105 -13.42 14.93 32.45
C GLU A 105 -13.43 14.60 30.95
N VAL A 106 -14.46 15.04 30.24
CA VAL A 106 -14.69 14.65 28.84
C VAL A 106 -15.03 15.82 27.93
N VAL A 107 -14.74 15.66 26.65
CA VAL A 107 -15.26 16.49 25.55
C VAL A 107 -16.00 15.55 24.60
N THR A 108 -17.26 15.84 24.30
CA THR A 108 -18.09 14.99 23.43
C THR A 108 -18.44 15.74 22.17
N ILE A 109 -18.11 15.17 21.01
CA ILE A 109 -18.65 15.58 19.71
C ILE A 109 -19.82 14.67 19.38
N ALA A 110 -20.95 15.21 18.96
CA ALA A 110 -22.11 14.43 18.54
C ALA A 110 -22.59 14.85 17.15
N THR A 111 -22.96 13.86 16.34
CA THR A 111 -23.69 14.02 15.07
C THR A 111 -25.06 13.36 15.20
N SER A 112 -25.83 13.28 14.10
CA SER A 112 -27.08 12.50 14.10
C SER A 112 -26.89 10.98 14.19
N GLU A 113 -25.66 10.46 14.07
CA GLU A 113 -25.39 9.02 14.03
C GLU A 113 -24.28 8.55 14.97
N LEU A 114 -23.30 9.40 15.25
CA LEU A 114 -22.09 9.04 15.98
C LEU A 114 -21.80 10.04 17.10
N GLU A 115 -21.38 9.52 18.24
CA GLU A 115 -20.78 10.27 19.34
C GLU A 115 -19.30 9.92 19.46
N VAL A 116 -18.45 10.95 19.58
CA VAL A 116 -17.02 10.83 19.84
C VAL A 116 -16.75 11.41 21.22
N VAL A 117 -16.46 10.54 22.18
CA VAL A 117 -16.21 10.91 23.58
C VAL A 117 -14.70 10.90 23.83
N VAL A 118 -14.15 12.08 24.07
CA VAL A 118 -12.74 12.30 24.37
C VAL A 118 -12.58 12.41 25.87
N HIS A 119 -11.95 11.42 26.50
CA HIS A 119 -11.49 11.50 27.88
C HIS A 119 -10.23 12.36 27.94
N ARG A 120 -10.15 13.29 28.89
CA ARG A 120 -9.04 14.26 28.93
C ARG A 120 -7.76 13.68 29.54
N SER A 121 -7.87 12.84 30.57
CA SER A 121 -6.73 12.32 31.33
C SER A 121 -6.98 10.90 31.87
N PRO A 122 -6.41 9.85 31.25
CA PRO A 122 -5.57 9.90 30.05
C PRO A 122 -6.38 10.29 28.80
N LEU A 123 -5.69 10.75 27.74
CA LEU A 123 -6.33 11.04 26.45
C LEU A 123 -6.77 9.73 25.80
N LEU A 124 -8.08 9.46 25.79
CA LEU A 124 -8.71 8.29 25.16
C LEU A 124 -9.91 8.74 24.34
N ILE A 125 -10.14 8.09 23.20
CA ILE A 125 -11.25 8.37 22.30
C ILE A 125 -12.16 7.15 22.20
N ASP A 126 -13.43 7.32 22.61
CA ASP A 126 -14.49 6.35 22.39
C ASP A 126 -15.41 6.81 21.26
N PHE A 127 -15.86 5.87 20.44
CA PHE A 127 -16.85 6.05 19.39
C PHE A 127 -18.11 5.27 19.78
N ARG A 128 -19.25 5.96 19.84
CA ARG A 128 -20.53 5.42 20.31
C ARG A 128 -21.64 5.71 19.31
N ASP A 129 -22.63 4.84 19.27
CA ASP A 129 -23.88 5.11 18.55
C ASP A 129 -24.60 6.30 19.22
N ALA A 130 -24.95 7.34 18.46
CA ALA A 130 -25.55 8.55 19.02
C ALA A 130 -26.96 8.37 19.60
N ARG A 131 -27.64 7.27 19.28
CA ARG A 131 -29.00 6.97 19.78
C ARG A 131 -28.98 6.06 20.99
N THR A 132 -28.10 5.05 20.99
CA THR A 132 -28.06 4.04 22.05
C THR A 132 -26.95 4.28 23.08
N HIS A 133 -26.00 5.17 22.77
CA HIS A 133 -24.76 5.40 23.51
C HIS A 133 -23.88 4.15 23.67
N GLN A 134 -24.18 3.08 22.91
CA GLN A 134 -23.40 1.86 22.92
C GLN A 134 -22.02 2.12 22.29
N THR A 135 -20.97 1.69 22.98
CA THR A 135 -19.60 1.75 22.45
C THR A 135 -19.45 0.83 21.24
N ILE A 136 -18.93 1.40 20.16
CA ILE A 136 -18.65 0.74 18.89
C ILE A 136 -17.16 0.46 18.73
N ASN A 137 -16.31 1.42 19.11
CA ASN A 137 -14.87 1.30 19.14
C ASN A 137 -14.34 2.20 20.26
N ALA A 138 -13.29 1.79 20.97
CA ALA A 138 -12.72 2.59 22.06
C ALA A 138 -11.21 2.40 22.14
N ASP A 139 -10.49 3.45 22.50
CA ASP A 139 -9.07 3.34 22.81
C ASP A 139 -8.84 2.44 24.03
N GLN A 140 -7.82 1.57 23.94
CA GLN A 140 -7.37 0.77 25.08
C GLN A 140 -6.31 1.52 25.91
N GLN A 141 -5.49 2.33 25.24
CA GLN A 141 -4.47 3.20 25.80
C GLN A 141 -4.35 4.46 24.93
N PRO A 142 -3.71 5.55 25.41
CA PRO A 142 -3.48 6.72 24.57
C PRO A 142 -2.65 6.37 23.33
N MET A 143 -2.84 7.16 22.28
CA MET A 143 -2.01 7.07 21.07
C MET A 143 -0.53 7.15 21.43
N ALA A 144 0.26 6.30 20.79
CA ALA A 144 1.64 6.03 21.18
C ALA A 144 2.62 6.33 20.05
N TYR A 145 3.85 6.64 20.42
CA TYR A 145 4.92 6.97 19.48
C TYR A 145 6.30 6.55 20.04
N ASP A 146 7.27 6.36 19.15
CA ASP A 146 8.65 6.04 19.50
C ASP A 146 9.49 7.31 19.75
N GLY A 147 9.17 8.03 20.82
CA GLY A 147 9.86 9.26 21.23
C GLY A 147 11.32 9.03 21.66
N LYS A 148 11.68 7.81 22.07
CA LYS A 148 13.07 7.42 22.37
C LYS A 148 13.87 6.95 21.15
N GLY A 149 13.22 6.77 19.99
CA GLY A 149 13.86 6.29 18.77
C GLY A 149 14.45 4.89 18.92
N ILE A 150 13.80 4.01 19.71
CA ILE A 150 14.25 2.63 19.91
C ILE A 150 13.85 1.79 18.69
N LEU A 151 12.59 1.88 18.26
CA LEU A 151 12.09 1.18 17.08
C LEU A 151 12.70 1.76 15.81
N GLN A 152 12.88 3.09 15.73
CA GLN A 152 13.50 3.74 14.58
C GLN A 152 14.86 3.14 14.20
N LYS A 153 15.65 2.68 15.19
CA LYS A 153 16.99 2.12 14.96
C LYS A 153 16.98 0.70 14.37
N ILE A 154 15.87 -0.01 14.48
CA ILE A 154 15.73 -1.42 14.09
C ILE A 154 14.62 -1.63 13.04
N GLN A 155 13.92 -0.58 12.65
CA GLN A 155 12.89 -0.63 11.62
C GLN A 155 13.48 -0.78 10.22
N PHE A 156 12.65 -1.11 9.24
CA PHE A 156 13.10 -1.41 7.89
C PHE A 156 13.79 -0.20 7.23
N ASP A 157 13.23 0.99 7.41
CA ASP A 157 13.84 2.25 6.97
C ASP A 157 13.95 3.24 8.13
N PRO A 158 15.13 3.39 8.78
CA PRO A 158 15.34 4.37 9.84
C PRO A 158 15.06 5.82 9.40
N ALA A 159 15.13 6.12 8.10
CA ALA A 159 14.81 7.44 7.56
C ALA A 159 13.30 7.69 7.40
N ALA A 160 12.46 6.66 7.56
CA ALA A 160 11.00 6.78 7.54
C ALA A 160 10.46 7.72 8.63
N GLY A 161 11.22 7.88 9.70
CA GLY A 161 10.90 8.73 10.83
C GLY A 161 10.51 7.93 12.06
N MET A 162 9.58 8.48 12.81
CA MET A 162 9.18 7.97 14.11
C MET A 162 8.01 7.00 13.99
N PHE A 163 8.11 5.87 14.68
CA PHE A 163 7.01 4.91 14.75
C PHE A 163 5.81 5.52 15.50
N VAL A 164 4.61 5.30 14.99
CA VAL A 164 3.34 5.79 15.59
C VAL A 164 2.30 4.67 15.64
N ALA A 165 1.46 4.64 16.67
CA ALA A 165 0.43 3.62 16.83
C ALA A 165 -0.83 4.11 17.56
N ALA A 166 -1.96 3.50 17.22
CA ALA A 166 -3.20 3.55 17.99
C ALA A 166 -3.56 2.14 18.46
N ALA A 167 -4.08 2.03 19.68
CA ALA A 167 -4.48 0.76 20.28
C ALA A 167 -5.94 0.83 20.73
N LYS A 168 -6.74 -0.14 20.30
CA LYS A 168 -8.19 -0.21 20.56
C LYS A 168 -8.51 -1.38 21.47
N LYS A 169 -9.59 -1.25 22.24
CA LYS A 169 -10.11 -2.36 23.07
C LYS A 169 -10.60 -3.46 22.15
N LEU A 170 -10.24 -4.69 22.49
CA LEU A 170 -10.70 -5.89 21.80
C LEU A 170 -11.96 -6.42 22.47
N GLY A 171 -13.04 -6.55 21.71
CA GLY A 171 -14.24 -7.22 22.17
C GLY A 171 -14.11 -8.74 22.21
N PHE A 172 -14.92 -9.36 23.08
CA PHE A 172 -14.91 -10.81 23.30
C PHE A 172 -15.29 -11.59 22.02
N GLU A 173 -16.31 -11.13 21.28
CA GLU A 173 -16.80 -11.73 20.02
C GLU A 173 -16.53 -10.81 18.81
N GLU A 174 -15.47 -10.00 18.86
CA GLU A 174 -15.16 -9.05 17.78
C GLU A 174 -14.36 -9.72 16.66
N HIS A 175 -14.88 -9.66 15.43
CA HIS A 175 -14.21 -10.22 14.26
C HIS A 175 -13.68 -9.12 13.34
N PHE A 176 -12.61 -9.42 12.60
CA PHE A 176 -11.93 -8.42 11.78
C PHE A 176 -11.81 -8.89 10.33
N TYR A 177 -12.09 -8.00 9.39
CA TYR A 177 -12.06 -8.27 7.95
C TYR A 177 -11.37 -7.14 7.18
N GLY A 178 -10.89 -7.41 5.97
CA GLY A 178 -10.26 -6.41 5.11
C GLY A 178 -8.74 -6.58 5.03
N LEU A 179 -8.02 -5.45 5.07
CA LEU A 179 -6.59 -5.28 4.77
C LEU A 179 -6.19 -5.52 3.30
N GLY A 180 -7.17 -5.55 2.39
CA GLY A 180 -6.95 -5.83 0.98
C GLY A 180 -6.56 -7.29 0.74
N GLU A 181 -5.54 -7.49 -0.09
CA GLU A 181 -5.05 -8.82 -0.43
C GLU A 181 -4.13 -9.35 0.67
N LYS A 182 -4.58 -10.41 1.35
CA LYS A 182 -3.81 -11.14 2.35
C LYS A 182 -3.96 -12.64 2.12
N ALA A 183 -2.86 -13.39 2.08
CA ALA A 183 -2.91 -14.85 2.01
C ALA A 183 -3.23 -15.44 3.38
N ALA A 184 -4.41 -15.14 3.91
CA ALA A 184 -4.89 -15.59 5.20
C ALA A 184 -6.41 -15.76 5.16
N ARG A 185 -6.96 -16.51 6.12
CA ARG A 185 -8.41 -16.69 6.28
C ARG A 185 -9.16 -15.36 6.34
N LEU A 186 -10.44 -15.39 5.98
CA LEU A 186 -11.27 -14.19 5.89
C LEU A 186 -11.28 -13.41 7.21
N ASP A 187 -11.56 -14.11 8.33
CA ASP A 187 -11.46 -13.53 9.67
C ASP A 187 -9.99 -13.39 10.09
N LYS A 188 -9.64 -12.17 10.47
CA LYS A 188 -8.29 -11.73 10.84
C LYS A 188 -8.08 -11.70 12.35
N ARG A 189 -9.10 -12.04 13.17
CA ARG A 189 -8.97 -12.14 14.63
C ARG A 189 -7.81 -13.06 15.01
N ARG A 190 -7.00 -12.64 15.99
CA ARG A 190 -5.74 -13.27 16.42
C ARG A 190 -4.62 -13.25 15.36
N GLY A 191 -4.77 -12.48 14.29
CA GLY A 191 -3.75 -12.30 13.26
C GLY A 191 -2.82 -11.11 13.53
N PHE A 192 -1.67 -11.14 12.86
CA PHE A 192 -0.73 -10.02 12.75
C PHE A 192 -0.35 -9.88 11.28
N PHE A 193 -0.47 -8.67 10.73
CA PHE A 193 -0.30 -8.40 9.31
C PHE A 193 0.59 -7.18 9.09
N VAL A 194 1.41 -7.28 8.05
CA VAL A 194 2.33 -6.24 7.60
C VAL A 194 1.83 -5.70 6.27
N ASN A 195 1.75 -4.39 6.17
CA ASN A 195 1.43 -3.68 4.96
C ASN A 195 2.73 -3.18 4.33
N TRP A 196 3.22 -3.98 3.38
CA TRP A 196 4.46 -3.75 2.63
C TRP A 196 4.39 -4.55 1.32
N ASN A 197 4.07 -3.90 0.20
CA ASN A 197 3.93 -4.59 -1.09
C ASN A 197 5.21 -5.38 -1.41
N SER A 198 5.08 -6.70 -1.48
CA SER A 198 6.21 -7.63 -1.57
C SER A 198 5.98 -8.66 -2.65
N ASP A 199 6.95 -8.81 -3.56
CA ASP A 199 6.93 -9.89 -4.54
C ASP A 199 7.22 -11.24 -3.86
N THR A 200 6.18 -12.06 -3.72
CA THR A 200 6.23 -13.32 -2.99
C THR A 200 5.66 -14.45 -3.84
N PRO A 201 6.39 -14.93 -4.85
CA PRO A 201 5.87 -15.91 -5.79
C PRO A 201 5.56 -17.25 -5.10
N GLY A 202 4.47 -17.90 -5.53
CA GLY A 202 4.07 -19.21 -5.00
C GLY A 202 3.63 -19.19 -3.53
N TYR A 203 3.14 -18.05 -3.05
CA TYR A 203 2.63 -17.91 -1.69
C TYR A 203 1.48 -18.90 -1.39
N THR A 204 1.37 -19.27 -0.11
CA THR A 204 0.30 -20.13 0.43
C THR A 204 -0.36 -19.44 1.62
N GLU A 205 -1.46 -20.00 2.13
CA GLU A 205 -2.12 -19.48 3.34
C GLU A 205 -1.11 -19.37 4.51
N GLY A 206 -1.12 -18.22 5.18
CA GLY A 206 -0.19 -17.85 6.25
C GLY A 206 0.97 -16.96 5.78
N ARG A 207 1.18 -16.79 4.47
CA ARG A 207 2.23 -15.91 3.96
C ARG A 207 1.79 -14.45 3.96
N ASP A 208 2.56 -13.60 4.64
CA ASP A 208 2.38 -12.16 4.67
C ASP A 208 3.74 -11.49 4.95
N PRO A 209 4.07 -10.34 4.33
CA PRO A 209 3.28 -9.61 3.34
C PRO A 209 3.26 -10.24 1.92
N ILE A 210 2.34 -9.75 1.08
CA ILE A 210 2.20 -10.10 -0.35
C ILE A 210 2.01 -8.81 -1.20
N TYR A 211 1.39 -8.90 -2.38
CA TYR A 211 1.49 -7.89 -3.44
C TYR A 211 0.78 -6.56 -3.18
N GLN A 212 -0.37 -6.56 -2.51
CA GLN A 212 -1.19 -5.36 -2.34
C GLN A 212 -1.41 -4.98 -0.88
N THR A 213 -1.42 -3.68 -0.63
CA THR A 213 -1.63 -3.07 0.68
C THR A 213 -2.81 -2.12 0.62
N ILE A 214 -3.87 -2.43 1.37
CA ILE A 214 -5.01 -1.54 1.58
C ILE A 214 -5.22 -1.44 3.10
N PRO A 215 -4.76 -0.39 3.79
CA PRO A 215 -4.80 -0.27 5.25
C PRO A 215 -6.22 0.07 5.77
N PHE A 216 -7.22 -0.67 5.32
CA PHE A 216 -8.62 -0.55 5.72
C PHE A 216 -9.11 -1.87 6.30
N TYR A 217 -9.66 -1.87 7.50
CA TYR A 217 -10.30 -3.03 8.11
C TYR A 217 -11.69 -2.70 8.64
N ILE A 218 -12.50 -3.74 8.82
CA ILE A 218 -13.81 -3.69 9.43
C ILE A 218 -13.77 -4.49 10.73
N GLY A 219 -14.21 -3.89 11.83
CA GLY A 219 -14.54 -4.61 13.06
C GLY A 219 -16.04 -4.90 13.09
N LEU A 220 -16.42 -6.12 13.47
CA LEU A 220 -17.80 -6.57 13.57
C LEU A 220 -18.01 -7.26 14.92
N GLN A 221 -18.97 -6.76 15.70
CA GLN A 221 -19.35 -7.38 16.97
C GLN A 221 -20.83 -7.15 17.24
N ASN A 222 -21.53 -8.19 17.72
CA ASN A 222 -22.92 -8.12 18.14
C ASN A 222 -23.85 -7.48 17.07
N GLY A 223 -23.57 -7.73 15.78
CA GLY A 223 -24.33 -7.19 14.66
C GLY A 223 -24.07 -5.71 14.32
N ALA A 224 -23.17 -5.02 15.04
CA ALA A 224 -22.73 -3.67 14.74
C ALA A 224 -21.33 -3.69 14.13
N ALA A 225 -21.12 -2.91 13.08
CA ALA A 225 -19.85 -2.80 12.39
C ALA A 225 -19.27 -1.37 12.47
N TYR A 226 -17.96 -1.30 12.36
CA TYR A 226 -17.22 -0.08 12.06
C TYR A 226 -16.10 -0.37 11.08
N GLY A 227 -15.66 0.65 10.36
CA GLY A 227 -14.45 0.59 9.54
C GLY A 227 -13.36 1.49 10.11
N ILE A 228 -12.09 1.08 9.99
CA ILE A 228 -10.94 1.96 10.18
C ILE A 228 -10.10 1.94 8.92
N PHE A 229 -9.90 3.12 8.31
CA PHE A 229 -8.89 3.34 7.28
C PHE A 229 -7.71 4.08 7.90
N PHE A 230 -6.56 3.42 7.99
CA PHE A 230 -5.32 4.04 8.44
C PHE A 230 -4.60 4.66 7.24
N ASP A 231 -4.75 5.97 7.08
CA ASP A 231 -4.28 6.77 5.95
C ASP A 231 -2.78 7.08 6.09
N ASN A 232 -1.98 6.03 5.96
CA ASN A 232 -0.54 6.05 6.09
C ASN A 232 0.09 5.08 5.08
N SER A 233 1.01 5.59 4.25
CA SER A 233 1.67 4.83 3.17
C SER A 233 3.00 4.19 3.57
N TYR A 234 3.46 4.39 4.81
CA TYR A 234 4.67 3.75 5.32
C TYR A 234 4.40 2.28 5.62
N ARG A 235 5.48 1.52 5.81
CA ARG A 235 5.39 0.15 6.31
C ARG A 235 4.57 0.14 7.61
N SER A 236 3.42 -0.52 7.56
CA SER A 236 2.45 -0.50 8.65
C SER A 236 2.12 -1.90 9.12
N TYR A 237 1.61 -1.97 10.35
CA TYR A 237 1.39 -3.19 11.10
C TYR A 237 -0.01 -3.16 11.68
N PHE A 238 -0.69 -4.31 11.63
CA PHE A 238 -2.03 -4.50 12.16
C PHE A 238 -2.04 -5.77 12.99
N GLU A 239 -2.42 -5.64 14.25
CA GLU A 239 -2.45 -6.71 15.23
C GLU A 239 -3.86 -6.81 15.79
N PHE A 240 -4.49 -7.96 15.62
CA PHE A 240 -5.88 -8.18 15.98
C PHE A 240 -6.01 -9.12 17.18
N GLY A 241 -5.26 -8.85 18.25
CA GLY A 241 -5.31 -9.60 19.50
C GLY A 241 -4.58 -10.95 19.44
N ARG A 242 -3.59 -11.11 18.57
CA ARG A 242 -2.64 -12.23 18.60
C ARG A 242 -1.93 -12.33 19.95
N TRP A 243 -1.52 -11.20 20.54
CA TRP A 243 -0.71 -11.17 21.77
C TRP A 243 -1.46 -10.62 22.99
N SER A 244 -2.66 -10.07 22.81
CA SER A 244 -3.50 -9.57 23.90
C SER A 244 -4.95 -10.05 23.78
N GLN A 245 -5.57 -10.36 24.92
CA GLN A 245 -7.00 -10.64 24.98
C GLN A 245 -7.88 -9.38 25.04
N GLU A 246 -7.28 -8.23 25.30
CA GLU A 246 -8.00 -6.96 25.57
C GLU A 246 -7.67 -5.85 24.58
N ARG A 247 -6.69 -6.06 23.69
CA ARG A 247 -6.16 -5.02 22.80
C ARG A 247 -5.97 -5.54 21.38
N ILE A 248 -6.30 -4.66 20.42
CA ILE A 248 -5.77 -4.65 19.06
C ILE A 248 -4.96 -3.38 18.85
N TRP A 249 -4.10 -3.34 17.86
CA TRP A 249 -3.42 -2.09 17.49
C TRP A 249 -3.06 -2.03 16.01
N PHE A 250 -2.89 -0.81 15.53
CA PHE A 250 -2.31 -0.53 14.21
C PHE A 250 -1.31 0.61 14.31
N GLY A 251 -0.24 0.54 13.52
CA GLY A 251 0.84 1.51 13.56
C GLY A 251 1.74 1.46 12.34
N ALA A 252 2.64 2.43 12.21
CA ALA A 252 3.55 2.54 11.07
C ALA A 252 4.93 3.04 11.51
N GLU A 253 5.96 2.69 10.72
CA GLU A 253 7.37 3.09 10.93
C GLU A 253 7.63 4.59 10.69
N GLY A 254 6.65 5.31 10.14
CA GLY A 254 6.79 6.72 9.82
C GLY A 254 5.46 7.37 9.47
N GLY A 255 5.54 8.62 9.02
CA GLY A 255 4.38 9.42 8.69
C GLY A 255 3.59 9.85 9.93
N GLU A 256 2.32 10.17 9.70
CA GLU A 256 1.41 10.64 10.75
C GLU A 256 0.48 9.53 11.22
N LEU A 257 0.02 9.63 12.46
CA LEU A 257 -1.10 8.83 12.92
C LEU A 257 -2.40 9.50 12.43
N ASN A 258 -2.81 9.13 11.23
CA ASN A 258 -3.97 9.67 10.53
C ASN A 258 -4.90 8.51 10.16
N TYR A 259 -6.09 8.44 10.78
CA TYR A 259 -7.06 7.40 10.47
C TYR A 259 -8.49 7.94 10.40
N TYR A 260 -9.34 7.22 9.69
CA TYR A 260 -10.76 7.51 9.54
C TYR A 260 -11.56 6.39 10.18
N LEU A 261 -12.52 6.75 11.02
CA LEU A 261 -13.51 5.84 11.54
C LEU A 261 -14.83 6.01 10.79
N PHE A 262 -15.31 4.89 10.24
CA PHE A 262 -16.57 4.75 9.53
C PHE A 262 -17.55 4.04 10.44
N TYR A 263 -18.65 4.68 10.76
CA TYR A 263 -19.73 4.05 11.50
C TYR A 263 -20.83 3.59 10.55
N GLY A 264 -21.34 2.38 10.76
CA GLY A 264 -22.57 2.00 10.09
C GLY A 264 -23.05 0.66 10.60
N PRO A 265 -24.34 0.53 10.94
CA PRO A 265 -24.94 -0.75 11.26
C PRO A 265 -24.32 -1.91 10.52
N SER A 266 -24.45 -1.73 9.21
CA SER A 266 -24.09 -2.66 8.17
C SER A 266 -22.74 -2.32 7.53
N ILE A 267 -22.01 -3.39 7.21
CA ILE A 267 -20.83 -3.39 6.34
C ILE A 267 -21.10 -2.65 5.01
N LYS A 268 -22.29 -2.80 4.41
CA LYS A 268 -22.66 -2.14 3.15
C LYS A 268 -22.54 -0.61 3.24
N LYS A 269 -23.02 -0.02 4.34
CA LYS A 269 -22.93 1.43 4.57
C LYS A 269 -21.47 1.87 4.71
N ILE A 270 -20.68 1.13 5.48
CA ILE A 270 -19.25 1.40 5.67
C ILE A 270 -18.52 1.38 4.32
N LEU A 271 -18.73 0.34 3.50
CA LEU A 271 -18.09 0.23 2.19
C LEU A 271 -18.53 1.35 1.23
N GLY A 272 -19.81 1.73 1.25
CA GLY A 272 -20.30 2.87 0.49
C GLY A 272 -19.61 4.18 0.88
N ARG A 273 -19.49 4.45 2.19
CA ARG A 273 -18.80 5.64 2.69
C ARG A 273 -17.29 5.59 2.43
N TYR A 274 -16.67 4.41 2.50
CA TYR A 274 -15.27 4.23 2.13
C TYR A 274 -15.05 4.55 0.66
N ALA A 275 -15.92 4.07 -0.24
CA ALA A 275 -15.87 4.41 -1.67
C ALA A 275 -16.15 5.90 -1.93
N ASP A 276 -17.04 6.55 -1.18
CA ASP A 276 -17.22 8.01 -1.27
C ASP A 276 -15.93 8.77 -0.94
N LEU A 277 -15.14 8.27 0.00
CA LEU A 277 -13.89 8.89 0.45
C LEU A 277 -12.74 8.62 -0.52
N THR A 278 -12.55 7.36 -0.92
CA THR A 278 -11.38 6.90 -1.70
C THR A 278 -11.62 6.83 -3.20
N GLY A 279 -12.88 6.99 -3.63
CA GLY A 279 -13.30 7.01 -5.02
C GLY A 279 -14.07 5.74 -5.40
N HIS A 280 -15.09 5.94 -6.23
CA HIS A 280 -15.85 4.84 -6.83
C HIS A 280 -15.11 4.32 -8.06
N MET A 281 -15.01 3.00 -8.17
CA MET A 281 -14.45 2.37 -9.36
C MET A 281 -15.34 2.69 -10.57
N PRO A 282 -14.79 3.25 -11.68
CA PRO A 282 -15.57 3.44 -12.89
C PRO A 282 -15.98 2.07 -13.44
N MET A 283 -17.12 2.03 -14.14
CA MET A 283 -17.51 0.81 -14.87
C MET A 283 -16.40 0.43 -15.85
N THR A 284 -15.99 -0.83 -15.81
CA THR A 284 -14.99 -1.34 -16.73
C THR A 284 -15.60 -1.56 -18.13
N PRO A 285 -14.78 -1.56 -19.19
CA PRO A 285 -15.27 -1.94 -20.52
C PRO A 285 -15.91 -3.33 -20.48
N LEU A 286 -17.02 -3.53 -21.20
CA LEU A 286 -17.78 -4.78 -21.15
C LEU A 286 -16.93 -6.02 -21.48
N TRP A 287 -16.00 -5.91 -22.42
CA TRP A 287 -15.10 -6.99 -22.82
C TRP A 287 -14.19 -7.49 -21.68
N SER A 288 -13.96 -6.67 -20.64
CA SER A 288 -13.14 -7.08 -19.49
C SER A 288 -13.86 -8.08 -18.57
N LEU A 289 -15.16 -8.29 -18.75
CA LEU A 289 -15.95 -9.29 -18.03
C LEU A 289 -16.01 -10.63 -18.79
N GLY A 290 -15.48 -10.66 -20.02
CA GLY A 290 -15.44 -11.84 -20.88
C GLY A 290 -14.30 -12.81 -20.57
N VAL A 291 -14.10 -13.80 -21.45
CA VAL A 291 -13.04 -14.82 -21.27
C VAL A 291 -11.69 -14.26 -21.67
N GLN A 292 -10.71 -14.38 -20.79
CA GLN A 292 -9.39 -13.82 -20.95
C GLN A 292 -8.32 -14.92 -20.88
N GLN A 293 -7.42 -14.94 -21.86
CA GLN A 293 -6.34 -15.90 -21.96
C GLN A 293 -4.99 -15.23 -21.70
N CYS A 294 -4.23 -15.78 -20.75
CA CYS A 294 -2.88 -15.31 -20.42
C CYS A 294 -1.94 -16.51 -20.16
N ARG A 295 -0.65 -16.31 -20.43
CA ARG A 295 0.46 -17.20 -20.03
C ARG A 295 1.75 -16.39 -20.12
N TYR A 296 2.71 -16.70 -19.24
CA TYR A 296 4.12 -16.31 -19.39
C TYR A 296 4.86 -17.33 -20.28
N SER A 297 5.05 -17.16 -21.60
CA SER A 297 4.59 -16.11 -22.53
C SER A 297 3.97 -16.70 -23.82
N TYR A 298 3.47 -15.83 -24.69
CA TYR A 298 3.16 -16.12 -26.10
C TYR A 298 4.12 -15.34 -27.02
N TYR A 299 5.00 -16.05 -27.74
CA TYR A 299 5.84 -15.51 -28.80
C TYR A 299 6.36 -16.66 -29.68
N PRO A 300 6.65 -16.44 -30.96
CA PRO A 300 6.39 -15.22 -31.75
C PRO A 300 4.89 -14.97 -32.01
N GLU A 301 4.54 -13.92 -32.76
CA GLU A 301 3.15 -13.53 -33.06
C GLU A 301 2.27 -14.67 -33.60
N SER A 302 2.85 -15.64 -34.33
CA SER A 302 2.12 -16.82 -34.83
C SER A 302 1.57 -17.72 -33.73
N VAL A 303 2.20 -17.77 -32.55
CA VAL A 303 1.68 -18.50 -31.38
C VAL A 303 0.43 -17.81 -30.83
N VAL A 304 0.36 -16.48 -30.90
CA VAL A 304 -0.81 -15.72 -30.48
C VAL A 304 -2.00 -16.01 -31.41
N GLU A 305 -1.76 -15.94 -32.73
CA GLU A 305 -2.78 -16.26 -33.74
C GLU A 305 -3.26 -17.71 -33.62
N GLU A 306 -2.33 -18.64 -33.39
CA GLU A 306 -2.64 -20.04 -33.20
C GLU A 306 -3.57 -20.26 -32.00
N VAL A 307 -3.29 -19.64 -30.85
CA VAL A 307 -4.16 -19.72 -29.67
C VAL A 307 -5.57 -19.21 -30.00
N VAL A 308 -5.69 -18.05 -30.64
CA VAL A 308 -6.99 -17.47 -30.99
C VAL A 308 -7.75 -18.35 -32.00
N ARG A 309 -7.04 -18.88 -33.02
CA ARG A 309 -7.59 -19.84 -33.98
C ARG A 309 -8.14 -21.08 -33.26
N GLN A 310 -7.38 -21.63 -32.32
CA GLN A 310 -7.78 -22.81 -31.55
C GLN A 310 -9.02 -22.59 -30.67
N TYR A 311 -9.23 -21.37 -30.14
CA TYR A 311 -10.48 -20.99 -29.47
C TYR A 311 -11.65 -20.97 -30.46
N ARG A 312 -11.47 -20.35 -31.63
CA ARG A 312 -12.51 -20.25 -32.67
C ARG A 312 -12.91 -21.62 -33.23
N GLU A 313 -11.95 -22.49 -33.51
CA GLU A 313 -12.20 -23.85 -34.03
C GLU A 313 -12.93 -24.77 -33.04
N ARG A 314 -12.76 -24.51 -31.73
CA ARG A 314 -13.46 -25.26 -30.66
C ARG A 314 -14.74 -24.59 -30.20
N GLU A 315 -15.17 -23.52 -30.87
CA GLU A 315 -16.35 -22.74 -30.50
C GLU A 315 -16.30 -22.24 -29.03
N LEU A 316 -15.09 -21.92 -28.55
CA LEU A 316 -14.87 -21.39 -27.21
C LEU A 316 -14.88 -19.85 -27.23
N PRO A 317 -15.54 -19.20 -26.25
CA PRO A 317 -15.52 -17.74 -26.12
C PRO A 317 -14.11 -17.25 -25.80
N LEU A 318 -13.72 -16.12 -26.40
CA LEU A 318 -12.47 -15.42 -26.11
C LEU A 318 -12.65 -13.95 -26.44
N ASP A 319 -12.46 -13.10 -25.43
CA ASP A 319 -12.57 -11.65 -25.51
C ASP A 319 -11.20 -10.96 -25.40
N VAL A 320 -10.24 -11.56 -24.67
CA VAL A 320 -8.92 -10.95 -24.42
C VAL A 320 -7.79 -11.96 -24.54
N ILE A 321 -6.71 -11.56 -25.20
CA ILE A 321 -5.42 -12.25 -25.17
C ILE A 321 -4.34 -11.32 -24.59
N TYR A 322 -3.59 -11.82 -23.61
CA TYR A 322 -2.50 -11.09 -22.97
C TYR A 322 -1.15 -11.41 -23.62
N LEU A 323 -0.35 -10.39 -23.88
CA LEU A 323 1.08 -10.53 -24.22
C LEU A 323 1.92 -10.23 -22.97
N ASP A 324 2.53 -11.28 -22.44
CA ASP A 324 3.48 -11.19 -21.34
C ASP A 324 4.86 -10.70 -21.83
N ILE A 325 5.80 -10.47 -20.91
CA ILE A 325 7.00 -9.63 -21.03
C ILE A 325 7.86 -9.86 -22.28
N HIS A 326 7.84 -11.07 -22.87
CA HIS A 326 8.60 -11.42 -24.07
C HIS A 326 8.14 -10.72 -25.36
N TYR A 327 7.04 -9.96 -25.36
CA TYR A 327 6.72 -9.07 -26.48
C TYR A 327 7.69 -7.88 -26.59
N MET A 328 8.29 -7.47 -25.47
CA MET A 328 9.22 -6.33 -25.41
C MET A 328 10.56 -6.63 -26.07
N ASN A 329 11.13 -5.64 -26.76
CA ASN A 329 12.49 -5.74 -27.30
C ASN A 329 13.52 -5.70 -26.17
N GLY A 330 13.99 -6.88 -25.76
CA GLY A 330 15.01 -7.02 -24.73
C GLY A 330 14.62 -6.38 -23.39
N TYR A 331 13.35 -6.52 -22.98
CA TYR A 331 12.77 -5.98 -21.74
C TYR A 331 12.69 -4.45 -21.69
N ARG A 332 12.70 -3.78 -22.85
CA ARG A 332 12.44 -2.34 -22.93
C ARG A 332 10.93 -2.11 -22.96
N VAL A 333 10.41 -1.47 -21.92
CA VAL A 333 9.01 -1.06 -21.85
C VAL A 333 8.61 -0.22 -23.06
N PHE A 334 7.35 -0.33 -23.48
CA PHE A 334 6.78 0.37 -24.66
C PHE A 334 7.43 0.05 -26.01
N THR A 335 8.09 -1.11 -26.14
CA THR A 335 8.64 -1.58 -27.41
C THR A 335 8.06 -2.94 -27.80
N PHE A 336 8.10 -3.25 -29.10
CA PHE A 336 7.91 -4.61 -29.60
C PHE A 336 9.23 -5.16 -30.11
N ASP A 337 9.52 -6.43 -29.80
CA ASP A 337 10.66 -7.15 -30.37
C ASP A 337 10.39 -7.44 -31.86
N PRO A 338 11.16 -6.84 -32.80
CA PRO A 338 10.89 -6.97 -34.23
C PRO A 338 11.14 -8.38 -34.77
N SER A 339 11.88 -9.24 -34.03
CA SER A 339 12.10 -10.64 -34.42
C SER A 339 10.94 -11.54 -34.00
N ARG A 340 10.26 -11.21 -32.89
CA ARG A 340 9.13 -12.00 -32.36
C ARG A 340 7.78 -11.48 -32.84
N PHE A 341 7.68 -10.18 -33.04
CA PHE A 341 6.49 -9.44 -33.46
C PHE A 341 6.88 -8.47 -34.59
N PRO A 342 7.12 -8.97 -35.81
CA PRO A 342 7.47 -8.13 -36.95
C PRO A 342 6.33 -7.21 -37.41
N ASP A 343 5.05 -7.58 -37.20
CA ASP A 343 3.87 -6.77 -37.55
C ASP A 343 2.87 -6.70 -36.38
N PRO A 344 3.22 -6.03 -35.26
CA PRO A 344 2.36 -5.99 -34.09
C PRO A 344 1.05 -5.23 -34.37
N LYS A 345 1.07 -4.23 -35.25
CA LYS A 345 -0.14 -3.50 -35.66
C LYS A 345 -1.10 -4.41 -36.41
N GLY A 346 -0.63 -5.10 -37.45
CA GLY A 346 -1.47 -6.01 -38.21
C GLY A 346 -1.95 -7.20 -37.38
N LEU A 347 -1.13 -7.73 -36.45
CA LEU A 347 -1.56 -8.74 -35.49
C LEU A 347 -2.78 -8.26 -34.71
N ILE A 348 -2.68 -7.10 -34.06
CA ILE A 348 -3.78 -6.53 -33.25
C ILE A 348 -5.03 -6.31 -34.10
N GLU A 349 -4.89 -5.77 -35.32
CA GLU A 349 -6.02 -5.58 -36.24
C GLU A 349 -6.70 -6.90 -36.64
N ARG A 350 -5.93 -7.97 -36.87
CA ARG A 350 -6.48 -9.31 -37.20
C ARG A 350 -7.21 -9.94 -36.01
N LEU A 351 -6.73 -9.70 -34.79
CA LEU A 351 -7.39 -10.16 -33.57
C LEU A 351 -8.66 -9.37 -33.27
N ASP A 352 -8.63 -8.05 -33.44
CA ASP A 352 -9.79 -7.18 -33.22
C ASP A 352 -10.94 -7.50 -34.20
N LYS A 353 -10.62 -7.81 -35.46
CA LYS A 353 -11.62 -8.31 -36.45
C LYS A 353 -12.32 -9.60 -36.02
N GLN A 354 -11.71 -10.37 -35.12
CA GLN A 354 -12.28 -11.59 -34.55
C GLN A 354 -12.97 -11.33 -33.19
N GLY A 355 -13.08 -10.07 -32.76
CA GLY A 355 -13.64 -9.67 -31.47
C GLY A 355 -12.70 -9.88 -30.28
N VAL A 356 -11.39 -10.08 -30.50
CA VAL A 356 -10.40 -10.31 -29.44
C VAL A 356 -9.57 -9.06 -29.19
N LYS A 357 -9.61 -8.54 -27.96
CA LYS A 357 -8.75 -7.45 -27.50
C LYS A 357 -7.37 -7.95 -27.11
N THR A 358 -6.35 -7.17 -27.42
CA THR A 358 -4.96 -7.45 -27.00
C THR A 358 -4.60 -6.57 -25.82
N VAL A 359 -4.12 -7.18 -24.73
CA VAL A 359 -3.58 -6.48 -23.56
C VAL A 359 -2.11 -6.84 -23.42
N VAL A 360 -1.25 -5.88 -23.16
CA VAL A 360 0.19 -6.11 -22.98
C VAL A 360 0.63 -5.72 -21.57
N ILE A 361 1.54 -6.49 -20.98
CA ILE A 361 2.15 -6.14 -19.69
C ILE A 361 3.04 -4.90 -19.85
N VAL A 362 3.11 -4.05 -18.84
CA VAL A 362 4.12 -2.98 -18.75
C VAL A 362 4.71 -3.02 -17.36
N ASP A 363 6.03 -3.13 -17.26
CA ASP A 363 6.74 -3.08 -16.00
C ASP A 363 7.03 -1.63 -15.59
N PRO A 364 7.06 -1.33 -14.28
CA PRO A 364 7.45 0.00 -13.80
C PRO A 364 8.95 0.28 -14.02
N GLY A 365 9.75 -0.78 -14.26
CA GLY A 365 11.19 -0.77 -14.48
C GLY A 365 11.60 -0.32 -15.87
N VAL A 366 12.37 0.76 -15.99
CA VAL A 366 12.98 1.17 -17.27
C VAL A 366 14.40 0.62 -17.37
N LYS A 367 14.65 -0.27 -18.33
CA LYS A 367 15.95 -0.92 -18.53
C LYS A 367 17.03 0.10 -18.93
N TYR A 368 18.09 0.22 -18.15
CA TYR A 368 19.26 1.02 -18.55
C TYR A 368 19.95 0.45 -19.80
N GLN A 369 20.20 1.29 -20.80
CA GLN A 369 21.08 0.95 -21.92
C GLN A 369 22.10 2.06 -22.17
N PRO A 370 23.39 1.83 -21.87
CA PRO A 370 24.43 2.80 -22.22
C PRO A 370 24.61 2.87 -23.74
N SER A 371 24.95 4.06 -24.24
CA SER A 371 25.32 4.24 -25.64
C SER A 371 26.56 3.40 -25.99
N SER A 372 26.51 2.66 -27.10
CA SER A 372 27.64 1.86 -27.59
C SER A 372 28.89 2.75 -27.82
N PRO A 373 30.11 2.28 -27.50
CA PRO A 373 31.36 3.04 -27.65
C PRO A 373 31.66 3.51 -29.08
N LEU A 374 30.99 2.96 -30.11
CA LEU A 374 31.04 3.48 -31.48
C LEU A 374 30.40 4.88 -31.63
N THR A 375 29.54 5.29 -30.69
CA THR A 375 28.92 6.61 -30.63
C THR A 375 29.75 7.61 -29.81
N ILE A 376 30.69 7.12 -29.01
CA ILE A 376 31.58 7.91 -28.14
C ILE A 376 32.95 8.09 -28.82
N SER A 377 32.96 8.42 -30.11
CA SER A 377 34.17 8.88 -30.78
C SER A 377 34.32 10.40 -30.61
N ARG A 378 34.49 10.83 -29.34
CA ARG A 378 35.18 12.08 -28.94
C ARG A 378 35.25 12.17 -27.41
N GLY A 379 36.38 11.68 -26.86
CA GLY A 379 36.90 12.12 -25.56
C GLY A 379 37.00 11.05 -24.46
N ARG A 380 38.07 10.24 -24.52
CA ARG A 380 38.71 9.41 -23.47
C ARG A 380 37.83 8.74 -22.40
N ALA A 381 37.71 7.42 -22.47
CA ALA A 381 37.25 6.55 -21.38
C ALA A 381 38.36 6.32 -20.33
N SER A 382 37.96 6.31 -19.05
CA SER A 382 38.80 6.01 -17.87
C SER A 382 39.14 4.51 -17.80
N PRO A 383 40.31 4.10 -17.24
CA PRO A 383 40.72 2.69 -17.19
C PRO A 383 39.89 1.80 -16.25
N ASN A 384 39.21 2.38 -15.25
CA ASN A 384 38.43 1.65 -14.23
C ASN A 384 36.99 2.23 -14.10
N PRO A 385 36.13 2.03 -15.11
CA PRO A 385 34.80 2.64 -15.20
C PRO A 385 33.82 2.21 -14.10
N GLU A 386 34.09 1.11 -13.39
CA GLU A 386 33.33 0.62 -12.24
C GLU A 386 33.55 1.42 -10.95
N LEU A 387 34.61 2.23 -10.89
CA LEU A 387 34.96 3.07 -9.72
C LEU A 387 34.61 4.56 -9.94
N ASP A 388 34.20 4.93 -11.15
CA ASP A 388 33.81 6.30 -11.46
C ASP A 388 32.41 6.62 -10.90
N ARG A 389 32.22 7.88 -10.51
CA ARG A 389 30.93 8.42 -10.05
C ARG A 389 29.95 8.35 -11.21
N GLN A 390 29.02 7.39 -11.18
CA GLN A 390 28.00 7.28 -12.22
C GLN A 390 27.17 8.57 -12.27
N ASP A 391 27.23 9.28 -13.40
CA ASP A 391 26.35 10.40 -13.68
C ASP A 391 24.90 9.87 -13.67
N GLN A 392 24.03 10.50 -12.89
CA GLN A 392 22.74 9.95 -12.42
C GLN A 392 21.64 9.82 -13.51
N ARG A 393 22.01 9.48 -14.74
CA ARG A 393 21.10 9.46 -15.89
C ARG A 393 20.95 8.04 -16.43
N TYR A 394 19.77 7.47 -16.22
CA TYR A 394 19.38 6.14 -16.71
C TYR A 394 18.48 6.29 -17.95
N TYR A 395 18.85 5.65 -19.07
CA TYR A 395 18.21 5.88 -20.38
C TYR A 395 17.49 4.61 -20.92
N VAL A 396 16.16 4.68 -21.06
CA VAL A 396 15.46 4.39 -22.33
C VAL A 396 14.78 5.71 -22.72
N PHE A 397 15.56 6.64 -23.24
CA PHE A 397 15.14 8.04 -23.32
C PHE A 397 14.70 8.43 -24.72
N ASP A 398 15.29 7.86 -25.77
CA ASP A 398 15.13 8.44 -27.11
C ASP A 398 13.74 8.12 -27.72
N GLN A 399 13.36 6.84 -27.81
CA GLN A 399 12.04 6.47 -28.39
C GLN A 399 10.84 6.85 -27.52
N GLY A 400 11.03 6.90 -26.20
CA GLY A 400 9.99 7.21 -25.22
C GLY A 400 9.50 8.66 -25.31
N THR A 401 10.45 9.58 -25.39
CA THR A 401 10.19 11.02 -25.43
C THR A 401 9.76 11.47 -26.83
N GLU A 402 10.33 10.88 -27.88
CA GLU A 402 9.96 11.16 -29.28
C GLU A 402 8.48 10.86 -29.58
N ASN A 403 7.90 9.89 -28.87
CA ASN A 403 6.51 9.45 -29.07
C ASN A 403 5.57 9.77 -27.88
N ASN A 404 6.00 10.60 -26.93
CA ASN A 404 5.22 10.98 -25.74
C ASN A 404 4.71 9.78 -24.89
N TYR A 405 5.48 8.70 -24.80
CA TYR A 405 5.11 7.53 -23.99
C TYR A 405 5.21 7.79 -22.48
N PHE A 406 5.98 8.80 -22.07
CA PHE A 406 6.12 9.19 -20.67
C PHE A 406 5.44 10.53 -20.39
N PRO A 407 4.55 10.65 -19.40
CA PRO A 407 4.11 11.95 -18.92
C PRO A 407 5.30 12.68 -18.25
N LEU A 408 5.61 13.89 -18.71
CA LEU A 408 6.49 14.81 -17.99
C LEU A 408 5.80 15.21 -16.68
N SER A 409 6.15 14.54 -15.58
CA SER A 409 5.87 15.05 -14.24
C SER A 409 7.17 15.58 -13.64
N THR A 410 7.16 16.85 -13.22
CA THR A 410 8.29 17.55 -12.57
C THR A 410 8.71 16.94 -11.23
N SER A 411 8.06 15.85 -10.80
CA SER A 411 8.25 15.22 -9.51
C SER A 411 8.07 13.69 -9.62
N LEU A 412 8.85 13.05 -10.49
CA LEU A 412 9.09 11.62 -10.39
C LEU A 412 9.94 11.34 -9.15
N CYS A 413 9.32 10.80 -8.10
CA CYS A 413 10.08 10.24 -6.97
C CYS A 413 10.58 8.86 -7.40
N LEU A 414 11.85 8.79 -7.77
CA LEU A 414 12.54 7.57 -8.16
C LEU A 414 12.78 6.74 -6.89
N MET A 415 12.01 5.67 -6.68
CA MET A 415 12.38 4.67 -5.68
C MET A 415 13.39 3.70 -6.28
N ARG A 416 14.55 3.58 -5.63
CA ARG A 416 15.65 2.69 -6.00
C ARG A 416 15.53 1.43 -5.16
N ASP A 417 15.34 0.27 -5.80
CA ASP A 417 15.53 -1.01 -5.13
C ASP A 417 16.97 -1.50 -5.29
N ALA A 418 17.41 -2.38 -4.39
CA ALA A 418 18.74 -2.99 -4.32
C ALA A 418 19.13 -3.80 -5.59
N GLY A 419 18.20 -3.99 -6.54
CA GLY A 419 18.40 -4.64 -7.83
C GLY A 419 18.60 -3.71 -9.04
N GLY A 420 18.63 -2.38 -8.88
CA GLY A 420 18.98 -1.46 -9.97
C GLY A 420 17.86 -1.13 -10.98
N ALA A 421 16.60 -1.50 -10.71
CA ALA A 421 15.45 -1.04 -11.48
C ALA A 421 14.90 0.29 -10.93
N ILE A 422 14.44 1.18 -11.82
CA ILE A 422 13.74 2.42 -11.48
C ILE A 422 12.25 2.20 -11.64
N PHE A 423 11.46 2.46 -10.59
CA PHE A 423 10.00 2.46 -10.67
C PHE A 423 9.46 3.82 -11.13
N ILE A 424 8.58 3.83 -12.15
CA ILE A 424 7.81 5.03 -12.50
C ILE A 424 6.62 5.18 -11.54
N ALA A 425 6.69 6.14 -10.62
CA ALA A 425 5.53 6.55 -9.82
C ALA A 425 4.67 7.55 -10.63
N ARG A 426 3.45 7.15 -10.99
CA ARG A 426 2.46 8.05 -11.61
C ARG A 426 1.89 8.98 -10.53
N THR A 427 2.36 10.23 -10.46
CA THR A 427 1.65 11.30 -9.75
C THR A 427 0.55 11.84 -10.66
N ARG A 428 -0.71 11.89 -10.18
CA ARG A 428 -1.85 12.44 -10.92
C ARG A 428 -1.57 13.90 -11.27
N THR A 429 -1.33 14.19 -12.55
CA THR A 429 -1.73 15.47 -13.14
C THR A 429 -3.00 15.22 -13.93
N THR A 430 -3.98 16.08 -13.69
CA THR A 430 -5.31 16.11 -14.28
C THR A 430 -5.22 16.35 -15.78
N GLU A 431 -5.08 15.30 -16.58
CA GLU A 431 -5.49 15.29 -17.98
C GLU A 431 -5.52 13.84 -18.49
N SER A 432 -6.70 13.24 -18.46
CA SER A 432 -6.97 11.97 -19.15
C SER A 432 -7.13 12.26 -20.64
N ARG A 433 -6.05 12.15 -21.42
CA ARG A 433 -6.17 11.91 -22.87
C ARG A 433 -6.25 10.42 -23.12
N VAL A 434 -7.42 9.99 -23.58
CA VAL A 434 -7.63 8.74 -24.29
C VAL A 434 -6.71 8.80 -25.52
N PHE A 435 -5.78 7.86 -25.64
CA PHE A 435 -4.98 7.74 -26.85
C PHE A 435 -5.87 7.15 -27.95
N GLY A 436 -6.35 8.07 -28.79
CA GLY A 436 -6.94 7.76 -30.08
C GLY A 436 -5.87 7.31 -31.06
N THR A 437 -6.32 6.47 -31.97
CA THR A 437 -5.64 5.90 -33.12
C THR A 437 -5.10 6.96 -34.08
N THR A 438 -3.88 6.73 -34.58
CA THR A 438 -3.43 7.12 -35.92
C THR A 438 -2.83 5.91 -36.61
#